data_AF-A0A9D1GNJ1-F1
#
_entry.id   AF-A0A9D1GNJ1-F1
#
_cell.length_a   1.000
_cell.length_b   1.000
_cell.length_c   1.000
_cell.angle_alpha   90.00
_cell.angle_beta   90.00
_cell.angle_gamma   90.00
#
_symmetry.space_group_name_H-M   'P 1'
#
loop_
_entity.id
_entity.type
_entity.pdbx_description
1 polymer ?
#
loop_
_entity_poly.entity_id
_entity_poly.type
_entity_poly.pdbx_seq_one_letter_code
_entity_poly.pdbx_strand_id
1 'polypeptide(L)'
;MENEIDVRQALEEARLAVKGLPRTGDGDTIEAYWELCCGDVLVAEDNLREQRRYWENSALAEEFLDVAGYLEGFDHKLDDLNQAVQRMVDAVYEHPALKLRLLGFRLLVLRRIGSLHGCELSAAEDVESQMTMYERNIRYADSGEYDRVEQEGFLKHDPVEWSTAYEKVIDEVERLVEEQLDDHPRGMGFCFAYWSAKEHVLLTKFGIEWRSPSVMNPGVHFD
;
A
#
# COMPACT_ATOMS: atom_id res chain seq x y z
N MET A 1 -14.05 -17.90 23.95
CA MET A 1 -12.68 -17.38 23.81
C MET A 1 -12.18 -17.93 22.49
N GLU A 2 -12.50 -17.24 21.41
CA GLU A 2 -11.82 -17.48 20.14
C GLU A 2 -10.36 -17.11 20.39
N ASN A 3 -9.44 -18.02 20.04
CA ASN A 3 -8.04 -17.66 19.90
C ASN A 3 -8.00 -16.63 18.76
N GLU A 4 -7.89 -15.36 19.11
CA GLU A 4 -7.54 -14.33 18.14
C GLU A 4 -6.17 -14.73 17.58
N ILE A 5 -6.15 -15.11 16.30
CA ILE A 5 -4.92 -15.52 15.62
C ILE A 5 -4.05 -14.26 15.56
N ASP A 6 -2.85 -14.33 16.15
CA ASP A 6 -1.83 -13.30 15.97
C ASP A 6 -1.33 -13.39 14.52
N VAL A 7 -1.88 -12.50 13.67
CA VAL A 7 -1.58 -12.45 12.23
C VAL A 7 -0.09 -12.20 11.96
N ARG A 8 0.62 -11.53 12.88
CA ARG A 8 2.06 -11.28 12.73
C ARG A 8 2.87 -12.51 13.06
N GLN A 9 2.50 -13.23 14.11
CA GLN A 9 3.12 -14.53 14.39
C GLN A 9 2.91 -15.49 13.21
N ALA A 10 1.70 -15.54 12.64
CA ALA A 10 1.40 -16.38 11.48
C ALA A 10 2.26 -16.02 10.26
N LEU A 11 2.46 -14.72 9.99
CA LEU A 11 3.36 -14.27 8.91
C LEU A 11 4.81 -14.71 9.14
N GLU A 12 5.33 -14.60 10.37
CA GLU A 12 6.69 -15.07 10.69
C GLU A 12 6.84 -16.59 10.53
N GLU A 13 5.82 -17.36 10.89
CA GLU A 13 5.78 -18.80 10.66
C GLU A 13 5.76 -19.14 9.16
N ALA A 14 4.99 -18.39 8.35
CA ALA A 14 4.97 -18.54 6.89
C ALA A 14 6.32 -18.20 6.25
N ARG A 15 6.97 -17.10 6.66
CA ARG A 15 8.33 -16.73 6.24
C ARG A 15 9.35 -17.83 6.57
N LEU A 16 9.23 -18.44 7.75
CA LEU A 16 10.10 -19.55 8.14
C LEU A 16 9.84 -20.80 7.29
N ALA A 17 8.58 -21.09 6.97
CA ALA A 17 8.19 -22.26 6.18
C ALA A 17 8.74 -22.20 4.73
N VAL A 18 8.79 -21.02 4.12
CA VAL A 18 9.35 -20.86 2.76
C VAL A 18 10.87 -20.67 2.75
N LYS A 19 11.52 -20.52 3.91
CA LYS A 19 12.94 -20.21 4.00
C LYS A 19 13.79 -21.33 3.40
N GLY A 20 14.42 -21.06 2.26
CA GLY A 20 15.23 -22.03 1.53
C GLY A 20 14.42 -23.07 0.75
N LEU A 21 13.09 -22.91 0.69
CA LEU A 21 12.21 -23.74 -0.13
C LEU A 21 12.31 -23.27 -1.60
N PRO A 22 12.68 -24.14 -2.56
CA PRO A 22 12.84 -23.73 -3.95
C PRO A 22 11.47 -23.49 -4.61
N ARG A 23 11.39 -22.54 -5.56
CA ARG A 23 10.20 -22.25 -6.37
C ARG A 23 10.01 -23.27 -7.52
N THR A 24 9.79 -24.53 -7.17
CA THR A 24 9.73 -25.69 -8.08
C THR A 24 8.39 -25.87 -8.79
N GLY A 25 7.31 -25.26 -8.28
CA GLY A 25 5.95 -25.47 -8.75
C GLY A 25 5.30 -26.77 -8.30
N ASP A 26 5.85 -27.45 -7.28
CA ASP A 26 5.11 -28.52 -6.60
C ASP A 26 4.01 -27.96 -5.70
N GLY A 27 2.95 -28.76 -5.46
CA GLY A 27 1.74 -28.29 -4.76
C GLY A 27 2.03 -27.79 -3.34
N ASP A 28 2.86 -28.51 -2.58
CA ASP A 28 3.19 -28.12 -1.20
C ASP A 28 3.98 -26.80 -1.16
N THR A 29 4.86 -26.58 -2.14
CA THR A 29 5.59 -25.31 -2.31
C THR A 29 4.66 -24.18 -2.71
N ILE A 30 3.74 -24.41 -3.65
CA ILE A 30 2.75 -23.41 -4.07
C ILE A 30 1.91 -22.96 -2.87
N GLU A 31 1.41 -23.88 -2.04
CA GLU A 31 0.62 -23.54 -0.87
C GLU A 31 1.45 -22.81 0.20
N ALA A 32 2.71 -23.21 0.45
CA ALA A 32 3.57 -22.50 1.40
C ALA A 32 3.82 -21.03 1.01
N TYR A 33 4.06 -20.76 -0.28
CA TYR A 33 4.20 -19.40 -0.78
C TYR A 33 2.86 -18.65 -0.81
N TRP A 34 1.74 -19.34 -1.01
CA TRP A 34 0.41 -18.74 -0.91
C TRP A 34 0.09 -18.27 0.51
N GLU A 35 0.44 -19.07 1.53
CA GLU A 35 0.30 -18.66 2.94
C GLU A 35 1.13 -17.41 3.27
N LEU A 36 2.34 -17.28 2.69
CA LEU A 36 3.14 -16.07 2.82
C LEU A 36 2.43 -14.85 2.21
N CYS A 37 1.94 -14.95 0.97
CA CYS A 37 1.15 -13.90 0.33
C CYS A 37 -0.07 -13.48 1.18
N CYS A 38 -0.79 -14.45 1.74
CA CYS A 38 -1.92 -14.19 2.62
C CYS A 38 -1.50 -13.47 3.90
N GLY A 39 -0.39 -13.89 4.50
CA GLY A 39 0.17 -13.27 5.71
C GLY A 39 0.52 -11.80 5.49
N ASP A 40 1.17 -11.46 4.37
CA ASP A 40 1.52 -10.07 4.04
C ASP A 40 0.27 -9.18 3.94
N VAL A 41 -0.75 -9.65 3.22
CA VAL A 41 -2.02 -8.93 3.07
C VAL A 41 -2.71 -8.75 4.42
N LEU A 42 -2.78 -9.80 5.24
CA LEU A 42 -3.46 -9.76 6.54
C LEU A 42 -2.78 -8.81 7.52
N VAL A 43 -1.45 -8.80 7.59
CA VAL A 43 -0.71 -7.86 8.45
C VAL A 43 -0.86 -6.43 7.93
N ALA A 44 -0.84 -6.21 6.60
CA ALA A 44 -1.05 -4.88 6.04
C ALA A 44 -2.45 -4.33 6.33
N GLU A 45 -3.49 -5.16 6.26
CA GLU A 45 -4.86 -4.80 6.65
C GLU A 45 -5.01 -4.57 8.16
N ASP A 46 -4.30 -5.34 8.99
CA ASP A 46 -4.27 -5.17 10.43
C ASP A 46 -3.67 -3.81 10.82
N ASN A 47 -2.55 -3.45 10.20
CA ASN A 47 -1.94 -2.12 10.34
C ASN A 47 -2.92 -1.00 9.96
N LEU A 48 -3.67 -1.19 8.86
CA LEU A 48 -4.69 -0.24 8.42
C LEU A 48 -5.81 -0.10 9.47
N ARG A 49 -6.29 -1.22 10.01
CA ARG A 49 -7.38 -1.27 11.00
C ARG A 49 -7.00 -0.61 12.31
N GLU A 50 -5.80 -0.91 12.81
CA GLU A 50 -5.29 -0.39 14.08
C GLU A 50 -4.75 1.04 13.98
N GLN A 51 -4.66 1.57 12.76
CA GLN A 51 -4.11 2.87 12.45
C GLN A 51 -2.70 3.09 13.00
N ARG A 52 -1.86 2.08 12.82
CA ARG A 52 -0.48 2.02 13.33
C ARG A 52 0.40 1.28 12.33
N ARG A 53 1.70 1.57 12.37
CA ARG A 53 2.71 0.82 11.61
C ARG A 53 2.47 0.81 10.10
N TYR A 54 1.85 1.86 9.56
CA TYR A 54 1.64 2.00 8.12
C TYR A 54 2.95 1.93 7.32
N TRP A 55 4.05 2.37 7.92
CA TRP A 55 5.39 2.30 7.33
C TRP A 55 5.88 0.87 7.05
N GLU A 56 5.25 -0.15 7.63
CA GLU A 56 5.56 -1.55 7.32
C GLU A 56 4.86 -2.03 6.05
N ASN A 57 3.77 -1.39 5.63
CA ASN A 57 2.92 -1.87 4.53
C ASN A 57 3.64 -1.82 3.17
N SER A 58 4.56 -0.90 2.96
CA SER A 58 5.36 -0.85 1.75
C SER A 58 6.25 -2.09 1.61
N ALA A 59 6.93 -2.49 2.69
CA ALA A 59 7.78 -3.67 2.72
C ALA A 59 6.97 -4.97 2.58
N LEU A 60 5.80 -5.05 3.21
CA LEU A 60 4.87 -6.17 3.04
C LEU A 60 4.36 -6.27 1.59
N ALA A 61 4.04 -5.14 0.96
CA ALA A 61 3.63 -5.11 -0.45
C ALA A 61 4.75 -5.50 -1.42
N GLU A 62 6.00 -5.18 -1.11
CA GLU A 62 7.16 -5.61 -1.90
C GLU A 62 7.42 -7.12 -1.79
N GLU A 63 7.37 -7.69 -0.57
CA GLU A 63 7.45 -9.14 -0.36
C GLU A 63 6.30 -9.85 -1.08
N PHE A 64 5.08 -9.34 -0.91
CA PHE A 64 3.90 -9.81 -1.60
C PHE A 64 4.07 -9.80 -3.13
N LEU A 65 4.59 -8.73 -3.73
CA LEU A 65 4.78 -8.65 -5.19
C LEU A 65 5.77 -9.69 -5.72
N ASP A 66 6.87 -9.95 -5.00
CA ASP A 66 7.83 -11.00 -5.39
C ASP A 66 7.20 -12.39 -5.33
N VAL A 67 6.49 -12.70 -4.26
CA VAL A 67 5.84 -14.00 -4.07
C VAL A 67 4.66 -14.19 -5.03
N ALA A 68 3.81 -13.17 -5.17
CA ALA A 68 2.70 -13.17 -6.09
C ALA A 68 3.16 -13.31 -7.54
N GLY A 69 4.29 -12.70 -7.92
CA GLY A 69 4.91 -12.87 -9.23
C GLY A 69 5.32 -14.31 -9.54
N TYR A 70 5.71 -15.09 -8.53
CA TYR A 70 5.90 -16.53 -8.68
C TYR A 70 4.57 -17.29 -8.82
N LEU A 71 3.60 -16.99 -7.95
CA LEU A 71 2.31 -17.69 -7.91
C LEU A 71 1.44 -17.42 -9.13
N GLU A 72 1.63 -16.28 -9.78
CA GLU A 72 0.96 -15.92 -11.03
C GLU A 72 1.19 -16.98 -12.12
N GLY A 73 2.29 -17.72 -12.09
CA GLY A 73 2.57 -18.82 -13.02
C GLY A 73 1.53 -19.95 -12.99
N PHE A 74 0.66 -20.03 -11.98
CA PHE A 74 -0.29 -21.12 -11.79
C PHE A 74 -1.75 -20.67 -11.97
N ASP A 75 -2.38 -21.15 -13.04
CA ASP A 75 -3.74 -20.71 -13.44
C ASP A 75 -4.79 -20.85 -12.32
N HIS A 76 -4.70 -21.90 -11.51
CA HIS A 76 -5.63 -22.15 -10.40
C HIS A 76 -5.50 -21.17 -9.23
N LYS A 77 -4.47 -20.31 -9.21
CA LYS A 77 -4.27 -19.27 -8.19
C LYS A 77 -4.68 -17.88 -8.67
N LEU A 78 -5.00 -17.69 -9.95
CA LEU A 78 -5.20 -16.35 -10.51
C LEU A 78 -6.38 -15.59 -9.88
N ASP A 79 -7.51 -16.25 -9.63
CA ASP A 79 -8.69 -15.62 -9.01
C ASP A 79 -8.40 -15.19 -7.56
N ASP A 80 -7.68 -16.02 -6.82
CA ASP A 80 -7.26 -15.73 -5.45
C ASP A 80 -6.21 -14.61 -5.42
N LEU A 81 -5.25 -14.63 -6.35
CA LEU A 81 -4.27 -13.55 -6.52
C LEU A 81 -4.94 -12.24 -6.86
N ASN A 82 -5.91 -12.19 -7.78
CA ASN A 82 -6.62 -10.96 -8.10
C ASN A 82 -7.29 -10.34 -6.86
N GLN A 83 -7.88 -11.18 -5.99
CA GLN A 83 -8.45 -10.74 -4.72
C GLN A 83 -7.37 -10.25 -3.74
N ALA A 84 -6.29 -11.00 -3.57
CA ALA A 84 -5.19 -10.63 -2.68
C ALA A 84 -4.50 -9.32 -3.09
N VAL A 85 -4.27 -9.13 -4.40
CA VAL A 85 -3.66 -7.90 -4.92
C VAL A 85 -4.58 -6.71 -4.69
N GLN A 86 -5.89 -6.84 -4.91
CA GLN A 86 -6.85 -5.77 -4.60
C GLN A 86 -6.77 -5.37 -3.12
N ARG A 87 -6.77 -6.35 -2.21
CA ARG A 87 -6.64 -6.10 -0.77
C ARG A 87 -5.33 -5.39 -0.42
N MET A 88 -4.22 -5.79 -1.04
CA MET A 88 -2.93 -5.11 -0.86
C MET A 88 -2.95 -3.67 -1.41
N VAL A 89 -3.58 -3.43 -2.57
CA VAL A 89 -3.80 -2.08 -3.12
C VAL A 89 -4.58 -1.20 -2.13
N ASP A 90 -5.60 -1.76 -1.47
CA ASP A 90 -6.40 -1.03 -0.48
C ASP A 90 -5.61 -0.75 0.82
N ALA A 91 -4.66 -1.61 1.19
CA ALA A 91 -3.83 -1.47 2.38
C ALA A 91 -2.61 -0.54 2.21
N VAL A 92 -2.13 -0.32 0.98
CA VAL A 92 -1.01 0.60 0.70
C VAL A 92 -1.51 2.04 0.63
N TYR A 93 -1.04 2.88 1.55
CA TYR A 93 -1.34 4.30 1.64
C TYR A 93 -0.09 5.14 1.39
N GLU A 94 -0.21 6.32 0.79
CA GLU A 94 0.91 7.27 0.55
C GLU A 94 2.10 6.77 -0.29
N HIS A 95 1.94 5.65 -0.98
CA HIS A 95 2.95 5.11 -1.91
C HIS A 95 2.37 5.00 -3.34
N PRO A 96 2.20 6.11 -4.06
CA PRO A 96 1.61 6.12 -5.40
C PRO A 96 2.35 5.24 -6.42
N ALA A 97 3.68 5.22 -6.44
CA ALA A 97 4.46 4.41 -7.37
C ALA A 97 4.40 2.92 -7.01
N LEU A 98 4.45 2.56 -5.73
CA LEU A 98 4.20 1.18 -5.29
C LEU A 98 2.77 0.71 -5.63
N LYS A 99 1.77 1.56 -5.40
CA LYS A 99 0.38 1.28 -5.77
C LYS A 99 0.22 1.10 -7.28
N LEU A 100 0.89 1.92 -8.09
CA LEU A 100 0.92 1.75 -9.55
C LEU A 100 1.52 0.39 -9.95
N ARG A 101 2.56 -0.09 -9.27
CA ARG A 101 3.13 -1.43 -9.51
C ARG A 101 2.16 -2.55 -9.13
N LEU A 102 1.47 -2.44 -8.00
CA LEU A 102 0.42 -3.39 -7.60
C LEU A 102 -0.74 -3.42 -8.61
N LEU A 103 -1.20 -2.25 -9.06
CA LEU A 103 -2.22 -2.13 -10.12
C LEU A 103 -1.76 -2.77 -11.43
N GLY A 104 -0.50 -2.52 -11.83
CA GLY A 104 0.09 -3.16 -13.01
C GLY A 104 0.13 -4.68 -12.91
N PHE A 105 0.48 -5.22 -11.74
CA PHE A 105 0.43 -6.65 -11.48
C PHE A 105 -1.01 -7.19 -11.51
N ARG A 106 -1.96 -6.48 -10.90
CA ARG A 106 -3.39 -6.84 -10.96
C ARG A 106 -3.92 -6.89 -12.39
N LEU A 107 -3.58 -5.91 -13.23
CA LEU A 107 -3.97 -5.88 -14.64
C LEU A 107 -3.44 -7.10 -15.40
N LEU A 108 -2.19 -7.49 -15.14
CA LEU A 108 -1.59 -8.70 -15.71
C LEU A 108 -2.37 -9.96 -15.31
N VAL A 109 -2.72 -10.11 -14.03
CA VAL A 109 -3.54 -11.23 -13.54
C VAL A 109 -4.93 -11.24 -14.19
N LEU A 110 -5.62 -10.09 -14.24
CA LEU A 110 -6.93 -9.96 -14.87
C LEU A 110 -6.92 -10.34 -16.35
N ARG A 111 -5.90 -9.91 -17.10
CA ARG A 111 -5.74 -10.26 -18.51
C ARG A 111 -5.52 -11.76 -18.71
N ARG A 112 -4.81 -12.43 -17.80
CA ARG A 112 -4.66 -13.89 -17.83
C ARG A 112 -5.97 -14.61 -17.53
N ILE A 113 -6.70 -14.18 -16.51
CA ILE A 113 -8.04 -14.72 -16.20
C ILE A 113 -8.95 -14.56 -17.42
N GLY A 114 -8.96 -13.39 -18.04
CA GLY A 114 -9.73 -13.15 -19.26
C GLY A 114 -9.33 -14.06 -20.42
N SER A 115 -8.02 -14.26 -20.63
CA SER A 115 -7.50 -15.18 -21.65
C SER A 115 -7.91 -16.63 -21.41
N LEU A 116 -7.98 -17.09 -20.16
CA LEU A 116 -8.41 -18.46 -19.82
C LEU A 116 -9.91 -18.66 -20.06
N HIS A 117 -10.72 -17.64 -19.80
CA HIS A 117 -12.17 -17.70 -19.98
C HIS A 117 -12.63 -17.30 -21.39
N GLY A 118 -11.74 -16.73 -22.21
CA GLY A 118 -12.06 -16.23 -23.55
C GLY A 118 -12.92 -14.96 -23.55
N CYS A 119 -12.81 -14.13 -22.51
CA CYS A 119 -13.54 -12.87 -22.39
C CYS A 119 -12.68 -11.74 -21.82
N GLU A 120 -12.98 -10.51 -22.21
CA GLU A 120 -12.43 -9.33 -21.54
C GLU A 120 -13.21 -9.06 -20.24
N LEU A 121 -12.48 -8.69 -19.19
CA LEU A 121 -13.06 -8.37 -17.88
C LEU A 121 -13.15 -6.86 -17.73
N SER A 122 -14.33 -6.32 -17.41
CA SER A 122 -14.52 -4.88 -17.19
C SER A 122 -13.59 -4.32 -16.11
N ALA A 123 -13.27 -5.13 -15.10
CA ALA A 123 -12.32 -4.78 -14.05
C ALA A 123 -10.92 -4.42 -14.60
N ALA A 124 -10.51 -4.94 -15.76
CA ALA A 124 -9.24 -4.58 -16.38
C ALA A 124 -9.24 -3.13 -16.87
N GLU A 125 -10.34 -2.67 -17.49
CA GLU A 125 -10.49 -1.28 -17.95
C GLU A 125 -10.47 -0.27 -16.79
N ASP A 126 -11.10 -0.64 -15.66
CA ASP A 126 -11.09 0.15 -14.44
C ASP A 126 -9.66 0.29 -13.89
N VAL A 127 -8.88 -0.81 -13.88
CA VAL A 127 -7.49 -0.80 -13.45
C VAL A 127 -6.61 0.03 -14.39
N GLU A 128 -6.78 -0.08 -15.70
CA GLU A 128 -6.04 0.73 -16.69
C GLU A 128 -6.31 2.22 -16.52
N SER A 129 -7.56 2.59 -16.25
CA SER A 129 -7.96 3.96 -15.97
C SER A 129 -7.28 4.50 -14.71
N GLN A 130 -7.27 3.70 -13.64
CA GLN A 130 -6.55 4.05 -12.41
C GLN A 130 -5.04 4.20 -12.66
N MET A 131 -4.40 3.25 -13.34
CA MET A 131 -2.97 3.32 -13.67
C MET A 131 -2.63 4.61 -14.44
N THR A 132 -3.45 4.95 -15.45
CA THR A 132 -3.26 6.18 -16.24
C THR A 132 -3.30 7.43 -15.37
N MET A 133 -4.21 7.48 -14.39
CA MET A 133 -4.31 8.58 -13.44
C MET A 133 -3.08 8.64 -12.53
N TYR A 134 -2.65 7.50 -11.97
CA TYR A 134 -1.46 7.40 -11.11
C TYR A 134 -0.19 7.84 -11.85
N GLU A 135 0.07 7.30 -13.04
CA GLU A 135 1.22 7.66 -13.88
C GLU A 135 1.25 9.17 -14.17
N ARG A 136 0.09 9.74 -14.51
CA ARG A 136 -0.04 11.17 -14.79
C ARG A 136 0.26 12.02 -13.56
N ASN A 137 -0.34 11.68 -12.41
CA ASN A 137 -0.17 12.43 -11.17
C ASN A 137 1.27 12.37 -10.65
N ILE A 138 1.87 11.18 -10.63
CA ILE A 138 3.28 11.00 -10.27
C ILE A 138 4.16 11.88 -11.17
N ARG A 139 3.96 11.82 -12.50
CA ARG A 139 4.73 12.64 -13.44
C ARG A 139 4.60 14.14 -13.17
N TYR A 140 3.40 14.63 -12.90
CA TYR A 140 3.19 16.06 -12.59
C TYR A 140 3.80 16.45 -11.25
N ALA A 141 3.70 15.60 -10.23
CA ALA A 141 4.31 15.88 -8.94
C ALA A 141 5.84 15.88 -9.01
N ASP A 142 6.43 14.93 -9.75
CA ASP A 142 7.88 14.85 -9.98
C ASP A 142 8.42 16.02 -10.84
N SER A 143 7.59 16.60 -11.72
CA SER A 143 7.95 17.81 -12.48
C SER A 143 7.68 19.11 -11.72
N GLY A 144 7.11 19.06 -10.50
CA GLY A 144 6.72 20.22 -9.72
C GLY A 144 5.47 20.94 -10.26
N GLU A 145 4.74 20.33 -11.21
CA GLU A 145 3.48 20.83 -11.76
C GLU A 145 2.28 20.49 -10.85
N TYR A 146 2.37 20.83 -9.57
CA TYR A 146 1.39 20.44 -8.54
C TYR A 146 -0.05 20.85 -8.84
N ASP A 147 -0.27 21.97 -9.54
CA ASP A 147 -1.60 22.43 -9.95
C ASP A 147 -2.30 21.49 -10.95
N ARG A 148 -1.55 20.59 -11.59
CA ARG A 148 -2.05 19.63 -12.58
C ARG A 148 -2.31 18.24 -11.99
N VAL A 149 -1.88 18.00 -10.74
CA VAL A 149 -2.16 16.77 -10.02
C VAL A 149 -3.66 16.71 -9.74
N GLU A 150 -4.30 15.67 -10.25
CA GLU A 150 -5.72 15.44 -10.04
C GLU A 150 -5.99 15.06 -8.59
N GLN A 151 -7.05 15.62 -8.02
CA GLN A 151 -7.51 15.36 -6.66
C GLN A 151 -8.74 14.45 -6.72
N GLU A 152 -8.78 13.45 -5.85
CA GLU A 152 -9.91 12.54 -5.73
C GLU A 152 -10.65 12.76 -4.40
N GLY A 153 -11.95 12.47 -4.37
CA GLY A 153 -12.76 12.61 -3.16
C GLY A 153 -13.12 14.06 -2.79
N PHE A 154 -13.56 14.24 -1.55
CA PHE A 154 -14.04 15.52 -1.03
C PHE A 154 -12.97 16.34 -0.30
N LEU A 155 -11.92 15.68 0.19
CA LEU A 155 -10.81 16.31 0.88
C LEU A 155 -9.62 16.42 -0.08
N LYS A 156 -8.98 17.58 -0.08
CA LYS A 156 -7.76 17.82 -0.83
C LYS A 156 -6.55 17.29 -0.07
N HIS A 157 -5.62 16.70 -0.80
CA HIS A 157 -4.33 16.20 -0.34
C HIS A 157 -3.22 17.05 -0.94
N ASP A 158 -2.07 17.16 -0.26
CA ASP A 158 -0.96 17.90 -0.84
C ASP A 158 -0.42 17.15 -2.06
N PRO A 159 -0.39 17.77 -3.27
CA PRO A 159 0.19 17.15 -4.45
C PRO A 159 1.62 16.61 -4.30
N VAL A 160 2.39 17.08 -3.31
CA VAL A 160 3.72 16.51 -3.02
C VAL A 160 3.66 15.03 -2.62
N GLU A 161 2.54 14.56 -2.06
CA GLU A 161 2.29 13.16 -1.70
C GLU A 161 2.31 12.23 -2.92
N TRP A 162 2.14 12.78 -4.13
CA TRP A 162 2.23 12.03 -5.39
C TRP A 162 3.67 11.88 -5.91
N SER A 163 4.64 12.59 -5.33
CA SER A 163 6.01 12.59 -5.85
C SER A 163 6.80 11.37 -5.40
N THR A 164 7.67 10.89 -6.28
CA THR A 164 8.64 9.83 -5.98
C THR A 164 9.60 10.24 -4.86
N ALA A 165 9.88 11.54 -4.70
CA ALA A 165 10.73 12.06 -3.64
C ALA A 165 10.08 11.90 -2.25
N TYR A 166 8.77 12.15 -2.15
CA TYR A 166 7.98 11.94 -0.95
C TYR A 166 7.88 10.45 -0.58
N GLU A 167 7.49 9.61 -1.54
CA GLU A 167 7.32 8.17 -1.31
C GLU A 167 8.58 7.50 -0.78
N LYS A 168 9.77 7.92 -1.22
CA LYS A 168 11.05 7.36 -0.75
C LYS A 168 11.34 7.56 0.73
N VAL A 169 10.68 8.52 1.38
CA VAL A 169 10.97 8.90 2.76
C VAL A 169 9.81 8.65 3.70
N ILE A 170 8.59 8.42 3.18
CA ILE A 170 7.38 8.44 3.99
C ILE A 170 7.37 7.36 5.07
N ASP A 171 7.86 6.15 4.80
CA ASP A 171 7.96 5.10 5.81
C ASP A 171 8.82 5.52 7.02
N GLU A 172 9.98 6.12 6.75
CA GLU A 172 10.87 6.60 7.81
C GLU A 172 10.26 7.82 8.54
N VAL A 173 9.55 8.69 7.82
CA VAL A 173 8.80 9.81 8.41
C VAL A 173 7.75 9.30 9.38
N GLU A 174 6.90 8.36 8.95
CA GLU A 174 5.84 7.79 9.78
C GLU A 174 6.41 7.09 11.01
N ARG A 175 7.50 6.33 10.86
CA ARG A 175 8.21 5.70 12.00
C ARG A 175 8.70 6.75 13.01
N LEU A 176 9.31 7.83 12.53
CA LEU A 176 9.81 8.91 13.39
C LEU A 176 8.71 9.74 14.04
N VAL A 177 7.55 9.87 13.38
CA VAL A 177 6.37 10.55 13.92
C VAL A 177 5.74 9.71 15.02
N GLU A 178 5.58 8.40 14.80
CA GLU A 178 5.11 7.46 15.81
C GLU A 178 6.00 7.51 17.06
N GLU A 179 7.33 7.45 16.90
CA GLU A 179 8.29 7.54 18.01
C GLU A 179 8.19 8.85 18.79
N GLN A 180 7.89 9.97 18.12
CA GLN A 180 7.69 11.27 18.79
C GLN A 180 6.37 11.36 19.56
N LEU A 181 5.38 10.57 19.17
CA LEU A 181 4.01 10.64 19.68
C LEU A 181 3.61 9.40 20.49
N ASP A 182 4.53 8.50 20.81
CA ASP A 182 4.25 7.23 21.51
C ASP A 182 3.49 7.43 22.83
N ASP A 183 3.89 8.45 23.60
CA ASP A 183 3.25 8.84 24.87
C ASP A 183 2.08 9.84 24.69
N HIS A 184 1.77 10.26 23.46
CA HIS A 184 0.76 11.27 23.21
C HIS A 184 -0.65 10.67 23.23
N PRO A 185 -1.64 11.27 23.94
CA PRO A 185 -2.99 10.74 23.99
C PRO A 185 -3.66 10.71 22.60
N ARG A 186 -4.06 9.52 22.13
CA ARG A 186 -4.80 9.33 20.88
C ARG A 186 -6.30 9.59 21.06
N GLY A 187 -6.67 10.85 21.24
CA GLY A 187 -8.05 11.30 21.37
C GLY A 187 -8.36 12.52 20.50
N MET A 188 -9.42 13.24 20.89
CA MET A 188 -9.84 14.51 20.29
C MET A 188 -8.64 15.46 20.08
N GLY A 189 -8.38 15.84 18.83
CA GLY A 189 -7.31 16.75 18.41
C GLY A 189 -5.96 16.09 18.14
N PHE A 190 -5.84 14.76 18.23
CA PHE A 190 -4.59 14.05 17.95
C PHE A 190 -4.11 14.29 16.51
N CYS A 191 -5.03 14.43 15.55
CA CYS A 191 -4.68 14.65 14.14
C CYS A 191 -3.79 15.90 13.96
N PHE A 192 -4.02 16.97 14.72
CA PHE A 192 -3.20 18.19 14.63
C PHE A 192 -1.79 17.98 15.18
N ALA A 193 -1.64 17.21 16.26
CA ALA A 193 -0.33 16.85 16.80
C ALA A 193 0.44 15.98 15.81
N TYR A 194 -0.23 14.98 15.22
CA TYR A 194 0.31 14.12 14.18
C TYR A 194 0.76 14.92 12.95
N TRP A 195 -0.09 15.77 12.38
CA TRP A 195 0.26 16.57 11.20
C TRP A 195 1.41 17.55 11.47
N SER A 196 1.42 18.19 12.64
CA SER A 196 2.50 19.09 13.03
C SER A 196 3.85 18.35 13.12
N ALA A 197 3.85 17.14 13.72
CA ALA A 197 5.04 16.30 13.78
C ALA A 197 5.50 15.86 12.39
N LYS A 198 4.58 15.40 11.54
CA LYS A 198 4.85 14.96 10.17
C LYS A 198 5.44 16.08 9.31
N GLU A 199 4.80 17.26 9.31
CA GLU A 199 5.29 18.46 8.63
C GLU A 199 6.71 18.83 9.10
N HIS A 200 6.94 18.82 10.42
CA HIS A 200 8.24 19.14 10.99
C HIS A 200 9.33 18.15 10.55
N VAL A 201 9.05 16.84 10.58
CA VAL A 201 10.01 15.79 10.18
C VAL A 201 10.32 15.89 8.69
N LEU A 202 9.28 16.00 7.84
CA LEU A 202 9.43 16.16 6.38
C LEU A 202 10.31 17.35 6.04
N LEU A 203 10.06 18.51 6.66
CA LEU A 203 10.83 19.72 6.38
C LEU A 203 12.26 19.64 6.91
N THR A 204 12.44 19.26 8.18
CA THR A 204 13.76 19.38 8.84
C THR A 204 14.72 18.26 8.48
N LYS A 205 14.24 17.05 8.25
CA LYS A 205 15.08 15.89 7.93
C LYS A 205 15.21 15.64 6.43
N PHE A 206 14.16 15.91 5.67
CA PHE A 206 14.09 15.55 4.24
C PHE A 206 13.97 16.76 3.32
N GLY A 207 13.77 17.97 3.85
CA GLY A 207 13.66 19.19 3.04
C GLY A 207 12.39 19.24 2.19
N ILE A 208 11.35 18.50 2.59
CA ILE A 208 10.06 18.45 1.88
C ILE A 208 9.08 19.39 2.58
N GLU A 209 8.62 20.41 1.87
CA GLU A 209 7.51 21.26 2.31
C GLU A 209 6.20 20.52 2.03
N TRP A 210 5.51 20.10 3.09
CA TRP A 210 4.22 19.40 3.03
C TRP A 210 3.16 20.18 3.78
N ARG A 211 1.97 20.31 3.20
CA ARG A 211 0.82 21.01 3.78
C ARG A 211 -0.16 20.01 4.36
N SER A 212 -0.46 20.19 5.64
CA SER A 212 -1.41 19.32 6.34
C SER A 212 -2.83 19.37 5.77
N PRO A 213 -3.66 18.34 6.02
CA PRO A 213 -5.07 18.33 5.65
C PRO A 213 -5.83 19.58 6.11
N SER A 214 -5.55 20.12 7.31
CA SER A 214 -6.18 21.37 7.78
C SER A 214 -5.78 22.61 6.98
N VAL A 215 -4.54 22.65 6.46
CA VAL A 215 -4.07 23.74 5.58
C VAL A 215 -4.70 23.60 4.19
N MET A 216 -4.78 22.38 3.67
CA MET A 216 -5.35 22.09 2.36
C MET A 216 -6.88 22.28 2.31
N ASN A 217 -7.55 22.13 3.47
CA ASN A 217 -9.01 22.14 3.59
C ASN A 217 -9.49 23.09 4.71
N PRO A 218 -9.31 24.42 4.57
CA PRO A 218 -9.59 25.38 5.65
C PRO A 218 -11.08 25.50 6.06
N GLY A 219 -11.99 24.94 5.26
CA GLY A 219 -13.43 24.91 5.55
C GLY A 219 -13.91 23.64 6.27
N VAL A 220 -13.00 22.71 6.57
CA VAL A 220 -13.33 21.43 7.20
C VAL A 220 -12.87 21.45 8.66
N HIS A 221 -13.77 21.05 9.54
CA HIS A 221 -13.44 20.84 10.95
C HIS A 221 -12.91 19.43 11.13
N PHE A 222 -11.62 19.33 11.44
CA PHE A 222 -10.95 18.09 11.78
C PHE A 222 -10.87 17.92 13.29
N ASP A 223 -10.82 16.67 13.72
CA ASP A 223 -10.64 16.27 15.12
C ASP A 223 -9.88 14.94 15.20
#